data_AF-A0A7R9MKK3-F1
#
_entry.id   AF-A0A7R9MKK3-F1
#
_cell.length_a   1.000
_cell.length_b   1.000
_cell.length_c   1.000
_cell.angle_alpha   90.00
_cell.angle_beta   90.00
_cell.angle_gamma   90.00
#
_symmetry.space_group_name_H-M   'P 1'
#
loop_
_entity.id
_entity.type
_entity.pdbx_description
1 polymer ?
#
loop_
_entity_poly.entity_id
_entity_poly.type
_entity_poly.pdbx_seq_one_letter_code
_entity_poly.pdbx_strand_id
1 'polypeptide(L)'
;MEFAELIKTPKLDAIRVAYPIDQSMEATLCITSHHLIVSSRSDTTQELWLLHSMVDIVERKPNVNSSGGTVVLKCKDFRIIELEINGWMEFNNVCNSMEWLSNLDDPRLLYPHFYRAMYDLVENGWNAFRIETEFSNLLMFSDDWRISYVNKDFAVCPSYPEAVIVPKPIDDDCLASIASFRCLGRFPVLSYFHRTAKTVLLRSGQPMVGTNSKRCKDDEKLINTVLGSGKRGYIIETRTQNLAQLAR
;
A
#
# COMPACT_ATOMS: atom_id res chain seq x y z
N MET A 1 22.42 -2.44 9.36
CA MET A 1 21.66 -2.17 10.59
C MET A 1 21.17 -3.51 11.09
N GLU A 2 21.62 -3.93 12.26
CA GLU A 2 21.16 -5.18 12.86
C GLU A 2 20.01 -4.86 13.82
N PHE A 3 18.90 -5.62 13.78
CA PHE A 3 17.76 -5.39 14.68
C PHE A 3 18.14 -5.41 16.17
N ALA A 4 19.20 -6.14 16.52
CA ALA A 4 19.74 -6.19 17.88
C ALA A 4 20.17 -4.79 18.39
N GLU A 5 20.61 -3.90 17.50
CA GLU A 5 21.01 -2.54 17.85
C GLU A 5 19.80 -1.66 18.20
N LEU A 6 18.65 -1.98 17.63
CA LEU A 6 17.39 -1.25 17.80
C LEU A 6 16.61 -1.69 19.05
N ILE A 7 16.87 -2.90 19.57
CA ILE A 7 16.15 -3.44 20.72
C ILE A 7 17.01 -3.26 21.98
N LYS A 8 16.68 -2.23 22.78
CA LYS A 8 17.43 -1.94 24.02
C LYS A 8 17.01 -2.80 25.21
N THR A 9 15.75 -3.22 25.25
CA THR A 9 15.20 -4.10 26.29
C THR A 9 14.31 -5.14 25.62
N PRO A 10 14.82 -6.34 25.32
CA PRO A 10 14.08 -7.35 24.55
C PRO A 10 12.96 -8.01 25.35
N LYS A 11 13.08 -8.04 26.68
CA LYS A 11 12.07 -8.59 27.58
C LYS A 11 11.98 -7.70 28.81
N LEU A 12 10.75 -7.41 29.24
CA LEU A 12 10.47 -6.67 30.45
C LEU A 12 9.27 -7.30 31.16
N ASP A 13 9.48 -7.75 32.39
CA ASP A 13 8.45 -8.34 33.24
C ASP A 13 7.74 -7.26 34.09
N ALA A 14 6.54 -7.57 34.58
CA ALA A 14 5.76 -6.74 35.51
C ALA A 14 5.42 -5.33 34.97
N ILE A 15 5.15 -5.22 33.67
CA ILE A 15 4.54 -4.02 33.09
C ILE A 15 3.02 -4.08 33.30
N ARG A 16 2.36 -2.92 33.28
CA ARG A 16 0.89 -2.89 33.17
C ARG A 16 0.48 -2.48 31.77
N VAL A 17 -0.46 -3.21 31.20
CA VAL A 17 -1.05 -2.89 29.90
C VAL A 17 -2.50 -2.52 30.12
N ALA A 18 -2.87 -1.36 29.59
CA ALA A 18 -4.25 -0.88 29.61
C ALA A 18 -4.72 -0.60 28.19
N TYR A 19 -6.00 -0.88 27.96
CA TYR A 19 -6.74 -0.39 26.81
C TYR A 19 -7.71 0.68 27.31
N PRO A 20 -8.12 1.67 26.50
CA PRO A 20 -8.95 2.78 26.95
C PRO A 20 -10.26 2.40 27.66
N ILE A 21 -10.77 1.17 27.45
CA ILE A 21 -12.07 0.71 27.95
C ILE A 21 -11.92 -0.54 28.86
N ASP A 22 -10.77 -1.21 28.85
CA ASP A 22 -10.57 -2.46 29.58
C ASP A 22 -9.79 -2.27 30.87
N GLN A 23 -9.93 -3.23 31.78
CA GLN A 23 -9.15 -3.25 33.01
C GLN A 23 -7.66 -3.46 32.69
N SER A 24 -6.79 -2.72 33.39
CA SER A 24 -5.35 -2.90 33.26
C SER A 24 -4.93 -4.30 33.73
N MET A 25 -3.99 -4.89 33.00
CA MET A 25 -3.44 -6.21 33.32
C MET A 25 -1.93 -6.14 33.53
N GLU A 26 -1.42 -6.90 34.50
CA GLU A 26 0.02 -7.12 34.62
C GLU A 26 0.48 -8.15 33.59
N ALA A 27 1.55 -7.82 32.88
CA ALA A 27 2.03 -8.61 31.75
C ALA A 27 3.55 -8.60 31.64
N THR A 28 4.04 -9.54 30.84
CA THR A 28 5.41 -9.54 30.33
C THR A 28 5.40 -9.00 28.91
N LEU A 29 6.27 -8.03 28.65
CA LEU A 29 6.53 -7.46 27.34
C LEU A 29 7.76 -8.12 26.71
N CYS A 30 7.63 -8.53 25.46
CA CYS A 30 8.70 -9.02 24.61
C CYS A 30 8.77 -8.17 23.34
N ILE A 31 9.94 -7.61 23.04
CA ILE A 31 10.20 -6.86 21.81
C ILE A 31 11.09 -7.72 20.92
N THR A 32 10.57 -8.08 19.76
CA THR A 32 11.29 -8.77 18.69
C THR A 32 11.63 -7.78 17.57
N SER A 33 12.26 -8.27 16.50
CA SER A 33 12.55 -7.45 15.31
C SER A 33 11.31 -6.87 14.63
N HIS A 34 10.15 -7.54 14.72
CA HIS A 34 8.95 -7.15 13.96
C HIS A 34 7.68 -7.06 14.80
N HIS A 35 7.66 -7.68 15.97
CA HIS A 35 6.50 -7.71 16.86
C HIS A 35 6.84 -7.23 18.26
N LEU A 36 5.91 -6.49 18.84
CA LEU A 36 5.72 -6.32 20.26
C LEU A 36 4.72 -7.38 20.72
N ILE A 37 5.14 -8.23 21.65
CA ILE A 37 4.33 -9.31 22.21
C ILE A 37 4.12 -9.02 23.68
N VAL A 38 2.86 -9.03 24.13
CA VAL A 38 2.49 -8.86 25.53
C VAL A 38 1.72 -10.11 25.94
N SER A 39 2.13 -10.75 27.03
CA SER A 39 1.44 -11.91 27.59
C SER A 39 1.06 -11.64 29.04
N SER A 40 -0.21 -11.84 29.38
CA SER A 40 -0.65 -11.84 30.77
C SER A 40 -0.05 -13.03 31.52
N ARG A 41 0.19 -12.87 32.84
CA ARG A 41 0.66 -13.96 33.72
C ARG A 41 -0.47 -14.71 34.44
N SER A 42 -1.73 -14.45 34.07
CA SER A 42 -2.93 -15.03 34.66
C SER A 42 -3.33 -16.36 34.01
N ASP A 43 -4.14 -17.17 34.71
CA ASP A 43 -4.65 -18.47 34.23
C ASP A 43 -5.44 -18.38 32.91
N THR A 44 -6.01 -17.21 32.59
CA THR A 44 -6.51 -16.88 31.26
C THR A 44 -5.36 -16.27 30.45
N THR A 45 -4.62 -17.09 29.70
CA THR A 45 -3.53 -16.65 28.83
C THR A 45 -4.06 -15.67 27.79
N GLN A 46 -3.92 -14.36 28.04
CA GLN A 46 -4.24 -13.32 27.08
C GLN A 46 -2.92 -12.83 26.47
N GLU A 47 -2.81 -13.00 25.16
CA GLU A 47 -1.66 -12.55 24.40
C GLU A 47 -2.08 -11.46 23.41
N LEU A 48 -1.28 -10.40 23.35
CA LEU A 48 -1.33 -9.38 22.31
C LEU A 48 -0.08 -9.53 21.45
N TRP A 49 -0.29 -9.67 20.14
CA TRP A 49 0.76 -9.60 19.13
C TRP A 49 0.53 -8.37 18.28
N LEU A 50 1.47 -7.42 18.32
CA LEU A 50 1.41 -6.17 17.59
C LEU A 50 2.62 -6.06 16.65
N LEU A 51 2.37 -5.96 15.35
CA LEU A 51 3.41 -5.62 14.38
C LEU A 51 3.88 -4.18 14.62
N HIS A 52 5.19 -3.95 14.65
CA HIS A 52 5.75 -2.60 14.80
C HIS A 52 5.27 -1.64 13.69
N SER A 53 5.08 -2.16 12.47
CA SER A 53 4.57 -1.41 11.32
C SER A 53 3.10 -0.96 11.46
N MET A 54 2.35 -1.52 12.43
CA MET A 54 0.99 -1.10 12.75
C MET A 54 0.95 0.07 13.74
N VAL A 55 2.06 0.37 14.41
CA VAL A 55 2.19 1.56 15.26
C VAL A 55 2.35 2.79 14.35
N ASP A 56 1.48 3.76 14.54
CA ASP A 56 1.49 5.05 13.84
C ASP A 56 2.23 6.12 14.67
N ILE A 57 1.94 6.16 15.98
CA ILE A 57 2.54 7.12 16.90
C ILE A 57 2.96 6.40 18.19
N VAL A 58 4.16 6.73 18.66
CA VAL A 58 4.65 6.40 20.01
C VAL A 58 4.66 7.69 20.83
N GLU A 59 3.82 7.78 21.87
CA GLU A 59 3.87 8.90 22.81
C GLU A 59 4.57 8.49 24.10
N ARG A 60 5.42 9.37 24.60
CA ARG A 60 6.15 9.19 25.86
C ARG A 60 5.49 10.03 26.96
N LYS A 61 4.96 9.38 27.99
CA LYS A 61 4.36 10.05 29.16
C LYS A 61 5.13 9.69 30.43
N PRO A 62 6.23 10.38 30.77
CA PRO A 62 6.98 10.10 31.98
C PRO A 62 6.16 10.42 33.23
N ASN A 63 6.29 9.62 34.28
CA ASN A 63 5.62 9.87 35.56
C ASN A 63 6.35 10.97 36.34
N VAL A 64 5.60 11.94 36.87
CA VAL A 64 6.17 13.09 37.62
C VAL A 64 6.67 12.67 39.00
N ASN A 65 6.00 11.70 39.64
CA ASN A 65 6.20 11.34 41.04
C ASN A 65 6.75 9.92 41.26
N SER A 66 7.04 9.17 40.20
CA SER A 66 7.57 7.80 40.27
C SER A 66 8.59 7.55 39.17
N SER A 67 9.50 6.60 39.38
CA SER A 67 10.46 6.20 38.36
C SER A 67 9.76 5.43 37.23
N GLY A 68 9.79 5.96 36.01
CA GLY A 68 9.23 5.31 34.82
C GLY A 68 8.22 6.19 34.08
N GLY A 69 7.22 5.58 33.46
CA GLY A 69 6.19 6.28 32.70
C GLY A 69 5.30 5.36 31.86
N THR A 70 4.40 5.97 31.11
CA THR A 70 3.50 5.29 30.18
C THR A 70 3.94 5.51 28.74
N VAL A 71 4.15 4.42 28.01
CA VAL A 71 4.34 4.42 26.55
C VAL A 71 2.99 4.21 25.90
N VAL A 72 2.53 5.17 25.10
CA VAL A 72 1.24 5.08 24.40
C VAL A 72 1.50 4.75 22.94
N LEU A 73 1.00 3.60 22.48
CA LEU A 73 1.07 3.17 21.10
C LEU A 73 -0.28 3.43 20.44
N LYS A 74 -0.33 4.37 19.50
CA LYS A 74 -1.50 4.62 18.66
C LYS A 74 -1.32 3.85 17.36
N CYS A 75 -2.25 2.95 17.06
CA CYS A 75 -2.14 2.02 15.95
C CYS A 75 -2.99 2.48 14.75
N LYS A 76 -2.60 2.03 13.56
CA LYS A 76 -3.29 2.31 12.29
C LYS A 76 -4.69 1.70 12.20
N ASP A 77 -5.01 0.78 13.10
CA ASP A 77 -6.34 0.18 13.28
C ASP A 77 -7.16 0.86 14.39
N PHE A 78 -6.76 2.09 14.78
CA PHE A 78 -7.40 2.93 15.79
C PHE A 78 -7.34 2.41 17.23
N ARG A 79 -6.63 1.31 17.49
CA ARG A 79 -6.34 0.87 18.85
C ARG A 79 -5.33 1.81 19.51
N ILE A 80 -5.56 2.09 20.78
CA ILE A 80 -4.62 2.80 21.65
C ILE A 80 -4.22 1.81 22.74
N ILE A 81 -2.92 1.56 22.87
CA ILE A 81 -2.36 0.61 23.84
C ILE A 81 -1.44 1.38 24.76
N GLU A 82 -1.69 1.32 26.06
CA GLU A 82 -0.89 2.01 27.06
C GLU A 82 -0.06 1.00 27.84
N LEU A 83 1.27 1.17 27.79
CA LEU A 83 2.24 0.33 28.51
C LEU A 83 2.83 1.16 29.66
N GLU A 84 2.38 0.91 30.88
CA GLU A 84 2.94 1.51 32.09
C GLU A 84 4.17 0.71 32.53
N ILE A 85 5.31 1.39 32.60
CA ILE A 85 6.62 0.81 32.86
C ILE A 85 7.24 1.49 34.07
N ASN A 86 7.67 0.68 35.04
CA ASN A 86 8.49 1.14 36.15
C ASN A 86 9.96 1.17 35.75
N GLY A 87 10.70 2.16 36.26
CA GLY A 87 12.12 2.34 35.97
C GLY A 87 12.36 3.27 34.77
N TRP A 88 13.20 4.29 34.98
CA TRP A 88 13.48 5.31 33.97
C TRP A 88 14.26 4.75 32.77
N MET A 89 15.18 3.82 33.01
CA MET A 89 16.01 3.23 31.97
C MET A 89 15.17 2.34 31.05
N GLU A 90 14.36 1.47 31.64
CA GLU A 90 13.47 0.53 30.95
C GLU A 90 12.42 1.28 30.12
N PHE A 91 11.78 2.30 30.71
CA PHE A 91 10.84 3.18 30.01
C PHE A 91 11.46 3.81 28.75
N ASN A 92 12.64 4.43 28.87
CA ASN A 92 13.32 5.04 27.73
C ASN A 92 13.76 4.00 26.69
N ASN A 93 14.26 2.85 27.14
CA ASN A 93 14.68 1.77 26.26
C ASN A 93 13.53 1.25 25.40
N VAL A 94 12.36 1.03 26.01
CA VAL A 94 11.16 0.60 25.29
C VAL A 94 10.69 1.69 24.32
N CYS A 95 10.61 2.95 24.75
CA CYS A 95 10.22 4.05 23.86
C CYS A 95 11.14 4.16 22.63
N ASN A 96 12.46 4.16 22.85
CA ASN A 96 13.45 4.23 21.77
C ASN A 96 13.32 3.04 20.82
N SER A 97 13.19 1.82 21.37
CA SER A 97 13.04 0.60 20.56
C SER A 97 11.78 0.66 19.70
N MET A 98 10.65 1.10 20.26
CA MET A 98 9.39 1.22 19.54
C MET A 98 9.46 2.29 18.45
N GLU A 99 10.01 3.46 18.75
CA GLU A 99 10.17 4.54 17.75
C GLU A 99 11.04 4.11 16.56
N TRP A 100 12.14 3.39 16.80
CA TRP A 100 12.99 2.94 15.72
C TRP A 100 12.36 1.79 14.91
N LEU A 101 11.74 0.82 15.60
CA LEU A 101 11.18 -0.37 14.94
C LEU A 101 9.87 -0.06 14.19
N SER A 102 9.10 0.95 14.60
CA SER A 102 7.90 1.38 13.87
C SER A 102 8.21 2.24 12.64
N ASN A 103 9.42 2.79 12.54
CA ASN A 103 9.85 3.72 11.48
C ASN A 103 11.03 3.18 10.66
N LEU A 104 10.98 1.90 10.28
CA LEU A 104 11.98 1.32 9.38
C LEU A 104 11.81 1.85 7.96
N ASP A 105 12.83 2.55 7.44
CA ASP A 105 12.81 3.15 6.09
C ASP A 105 13.12 2.14 4.98
N ASP A 106 13.89 1.10 5.27
CA ASP A 106 14.33 0.11 4.27
C ASP A 106 13.28 -1.02 4.16
N PRO A 107 12.60 -1.18 3.00
CA PRO A 107 11.60 -2.24 2.82
C PRO A 107 12.15 -3.65 3.07
N ARG A 108 13.45 -3.87 2.86
CA ARG A 108 14.11 -5.17 3.07
C ARG A 108 14.16 -5.58 4.54
N LEU A 109 13.94 -4.62 5.44
CA LEU A 109 13.85 -4.82 6.89
C LEU A 109 12.40 -5.07 7.35
N LEU A 110 11.42 -5.12 6.44
CA LEU A 110 10.03 -5.38 6.83
C LEU A 110 9.76 -6.88 7.00
N TYR A 111 8.80 -7.19 7.86
CA TYR A 111 8.45 -8.56 8.26
C TYR A 111 8.22 -9.54 7.09
N PRO A 112 7.60 -9.16 5.96
CA PRO A 112 7.42 -10.07 4.82
C PRO A 112 8.72 -10.70 4.30
N HIS A 113 9.88 -10.04 4.44
CA HIS A 113 11.19 -10.59 4.05
C HIS A 113 11.76 -11.62 5.04
N PHE A 114 11.25 -11.64 6.26
CA PHE A 114 11.67 -12.56 7.32
C PHE A 114 10.63 -13.65 7.62
N TYR A 115 9.41 -13.50 7.11
CA TYR A 115 8.35 -14.47 7.30
C TYR A 115 8.70 -15.81 6.68
N ARG A 116 8.54 -16.88 7.46
CA ARG A 116 8.66 -18.26 7.01
C ARG A 116 7.36 -18.97 7.33
N ALA A 117 6.66 -19.43 6.29
CA ALA A 117 5.47 -20.25 6.47
C ALA A 117 5.85 -21.55 7.20
N MET A 118 5.15 -21.85 8.29
CA MET A 118 5.29 -23.11 9.04
C MET A 118 4.34 -24.21 8.52
N TYR A 119 3.67 -23.95 7.41
CA TYR A 119 2.72 -24.84 6.76
C TYR A 119 3.09 -25.00 5.28
N ASP A 120 2.62 -26.09 4.68
CA ASP A 120 2.85 -26.36 3.27
C ASP A 120 2.01 -25.41 2.40
N LEU A 121 2.69 -24.70 1.49
CA LEU A 121 2.05 -23.80 0.54
C LEU A 121 1.39 -24.64 -0.56
N VAL A 122 0.06 -24.73 -0.52
CA VAL A 122 -0.74 -25.44 -1.54
C VAL A 122 -0.76 -24.68 -2.86
N GLU A 123 -0.84 -23.34 -2.79
CA GLU A 123 -0.90 -22.47 -3.96
C GLU A 123 0.09 -21.31 -3.84
N ASN A 124 0.69 -20.94 -4.97
CA ASN A 124 1.56 -19.77 -5.05
C ASN A 124 0.73 -18.53 -5.40
N GLY A 125 0.43 -17.70 -4.40
CA GLY A 125 -0.33 -16.46 -4.56
C GLY A 125 0.28 -15.47 -5.56
N TRP A 126 1.58 -15.53 -5.84
CA TRP A 126 2.22 -14.70 -6.88
C TRP A 126 1.74 -15.01 -8.29
N ASN A 127 1.21 -16.21 -8.52
CA ASN A 127 0.66 -16.64 -9.81
C ASN A 127 -0.86 -16.47 -9.89
N ALA A 128 -1.51 -15.96 -8.83
CA ALA A 128 -2.97 -15.82 -8.77
C ALA A 128 -3.51 -14.86 -9.83
N PHE A 129 -2.69 -13.90 -10.28
CA PHE A 129 -3.04 -12.98 -11.36
C PHE A 129 -1.98 -13.05 -12.47
N ARG A 130 -2.43 -13.32 -13.70
CA ARG A 130 -1.59 -13.28 -14.90
C ARG A 130 -2.34 -12.55 -16.02
N ILE A 131 -1.73 -11.52 -16.57
CA ILE A 131 -2.36 -10.70 -17.61
C ILE A 131 -2.69 -11.54 -18.86
N GLU A 132 -1.89 -12.55 -19.18
CA GLU A 132 -2.14 -13.44 -20.32
C GLU A 132 -3.41 -14.27 -20.12
N THR A 133 -3.69 -14.69 -18.89
CA THR A 133 -4.91 -15.41 -18.54
C THR A 133 -6.13 -14.50 -18.66
N GLU A 134 -6.06 -13.28 -18.11
CA GLU A 134 -7.14 -12.29 -18.23
C GLU A 134 -7.38 -11.86 -19.67
N PHE A 135 -6.32 -11.70 -20.46
CA PHE A 135 -6.42 -11.37 -21.87
C PHE A 135 -7.00 -12.52 -22.69
N SER A 136 -6.65 -13.78 -22.39
CA SER A 136 -7.25 -14.95 -23.05
C SER A 136 -8.76 -14.99 -22.84
N ASN A 137 -9.23 -14.67 -21.63
CA ASN A 137 -10.66 -14.55 -21.35
C ASN A 137 -11.32 -13.41 -22.14
N LEU A 138 -10.63 -12.28 -22.33
CA LEU A 138 -11.11 -11.16 -23.14
C LEU A 138 -11.25 -11.54 -24.63
N LEU A 139 -10.27 -12.26 -25.18
CA LEU A 139 -10.24 -12.68 -26.58
C LEU A 139 -11.43 -13.57 -26.97
N MET A 140 -12.03 -14.27 -26.02
CA MET A 140 -13.28 -15.02 -26.26
C MET A 140 -14.47 -14.12 -26.63
N PHE A 141 -14.37 -12.81 -26.38
CA PHE A 141 -15.47 -11.86 -26.54
C PHE A 141 -15.15 -10.67 -27.47
N SER A 142 -13.89 -10.38 -27.76
CA SER A 142 -13.45 -9.30 -28.66
C SER A 142 -12.00 -9.52 -29.12
N ASP A 143 -11.74 -9.27 -30.41
CA ASP A 143 -10.39 -9.25 -31.03
C ASP A 143 -9.89 -7.80 -31.25
N ASP A 144 -10.51 -6.82 -30.60
CA ASP A 144 -10.18 -5.39 -30.78
C ASP A 144 -9.03 -4.93 -29.86
N TRP A 145 -8.47 -5.83 -29.06
CA TRP A 145 -7.50 -5.54 -28.00
C TRP A 145 -6.21 -6.34 -28.22
N ARG A 146 -5.10 -5.82 -27.69
CA ARG A 146 -3.81 -6.51 -27.64
C ARG A 146 -3.13 -6.28 -26.30
N ILE A 147 -2.23 -7.19 -25.94
CA ILE A 147 -1.23 -6.91 -24.92
C ILE A 147 -0.13 -6.06 -25.56
N SER A 148 0.24 -4.98 -24.88
CA SER A 148 1.42 -4.17 -25.16
C SER A 148 2.45 -4.37 -24.05
N TYR A 149 3.72 -4.48 -24.45
CA TYR A 149 4.88 -4.49 -23.56
C TYR A 149 5.68 -3.18 -23.66
N VAL A 150 5.03 -2.09 -24.11
CA VAL A 150 5.64 -0.76 -24.21
C VAL A 150 6.22 -0.28 -22.87
N ASN A 151 5.68 -0.78 -21.75
CA ASN A 151 6.11 -0.44 -20.41
C ASN A 151 7.03 -1.48 -19.77
N LYS A 152 7.66 -2.35 -20.56
CA LYS A 152 8.68 -3.28 -20.06
C LYS A 152 9.78 -2.50 -19.31
N ASP A 153 10.28 -3.09 -18.22
CA ASP A 153 11.27 -2.45 -17.35
C ASP A 153 10.78 -1.10 -16.76
N PHE A 154 9.45 -0.89 -16.76
CA PHE A 154 8.78 0.32 -16.30
C PHE A 154 9.20 1.62 -17.01
N ALA A 155 9.68 1.52 -18.25
CA ALA A 155 10.34 2.60 -18.97
C ALA A 155 9.44 3.80 -19.32
N VAL A 156 8.15 3.56 -19.57
CA VAL A 156 7.20 4.59 -20.05
C VAL A 156 6.32 5.14 -18.92
N CYS A 157 5.95 4.30 -17.96
CA CYS A 157 5.17 4.65 -16.80
C CYS A 157 5.61 3.80 -15.59
N PRO A 158 6.40 4.37 -14.65
CA PRO A 158 6.87 3.68 -13.45
C PRO A 158 5.79 3.11 -12.53
N SER A 159 4.55 3.59 -12.66
CA SER A 159 3.42 3.23 -11.79
C SER A 159 2.40 2.29 -12.44
N TYR A 160 2.67 1.83 -13.66
CA TYR A 160 1.89 0.83 -14.38
C TYR A 160 2.60 -0.53 -14.39
N PRO A 161 1.88 -1.64 -14.61
CA PRO A 161 2.51 -2.93 -14.87
C PRO A 161 3.32 -2.90 -16.16
N GLU A 162 4.25 -3.85 -16.32
CA GLU A 162 5.09 -3.96 -17.52
C GLU A 162 4.30 -4.28 -18.79
N ALA A 163 3.21 -5.03 -18.63
CA ALA A 163 2.29 -5.40 -19.69
C ALA A 163 0.91 -4.79 -19.43
N VAL A 164 0.29 -4.25 -20.48
CA VAL A 164 -1.03 -3.61 -20.41
C VAL A 164 -1.90 -4.00 -21.59
N ILE A 165 -3.22 -3.98 -21.42
CA ILE A 165 -4.16 -4.25 -22.51
C ILE A 165 -4.63 -2.92 -23.12
N VAL A 166 -4.45 -2.80 -24.43
CA VAL A 166 -4.70 -1.58 -25.23
C VAL A 166 -5.43 -1.93 -26.51
N PRO A 167 -6.05 -0.95 -27.21
CA PRO A 167 -6.71 -1.22 -28.48
C PRO A 167 -5.71 -1.69 -29.54
N LYS A 168 -6.05 -2.74 -30.28
CA LYS A 168 -5.21 -3.39 -31.29
C LYS A 168 -4.65 -2.43 -32.36
N PRO A 169 -5.39 -1.40 -32.85
CA PRO A 169 -4.88 -0.46 -33.86
C PRO A 169 -3.89 0.60 -33.34
N ILE A 170 -3.68 0.69 -32.03
CA ILE A 170 -2.75 1.64 -31.43
C ILE A 170 -1.42 0.93 -31.24
N ASP A 171 -0.37 1.41 -31.87
CA ASP A 171 1.00 0.87 -31.74
C ASP A 171 1.73 1.42 -30.51
N ASP A 172 2.89 0.85 -30.19
CA ASP A 172 3.65 1.20 -28.98
C ASP A 172 4.27 2.61 -29.06
N ASP A 173 4.59 3.12 -30.25
CA ASP A 173 5.09 4.49 -30.45
C ASP A 173 4.00 5.52 -30.14
N CYS A 174 2.76 5.28 -30.60
CA CYS A 174 1.60 6.08 -30.19
C CYS A 174 1.45 6.05 -28.65
N LEU A 175 1.59 4.89 -28.00
CA LEU A 175 1.46 4.80 -26.54
C LEU A 175 2.54 5.61 -25.81
N ALA A 176 3.78 5.61 -26.28
CA ALA A 176 4.86 6.43 -25.71
C ALA A 176 4.59 7.94 -25.87
N SER A 177 4.06 8.35 -27.02
CA SER A 177 3.59 9.73 -27.26
C SER A 177 2.45 10.12 -26.29
N ILE A 178 1.47 9.24 -26.11
CA ILE A 178 0.35 9.45 -25.18
C ILE A 178 0.83 9.53 -23.72
N ALA A 179 1.76 8.65 -23.33
CA ALA A 179 2.34 8.66 -21.99
C ALA A 179 3.00 10.02 -21.69
N SER A 180 3.75 10.57 -22.65
CA SER A 180 4.36 11.90 -22.51
C SER A 180 3.33 13.03 -22.34
N PHE A 181 2.11 12.83 -22.82
CA PHE A 181 1.00 13.78 -22.66
C PHE A 181 0.13 13.53 -21.42
N ARG A 182 0.29 12.39 -20.73
CA ARG A 182 -0.54 12.00 -19.58
C ARG A 182 0.27 12.13 -18.29
N CYS A 183 -0.36 12.63 -17.24
CA CYS A 183 0.30 12.82 -15.96
C CYS A 183 0.91 11.49 -15.45
N LEU A 184 2.18 11.55 -15.04
CA LEU A 184 2.99 10.40 -14.60
C LEU A 184 3.13 9.28 -15.65
N GLY A 185 2.95 9.57 -16.94
CA GLY A 185 3.00 8.55 -17.99
C GLY A 185 1.78 7.63 -18.04
N ARG A 186 0.74 7.90 -17.24
CA ARG A 186 -0.40 6.97 -17.08
C ARG A 186 -1.37 7.09 -18.25
N PHE A 187 -1.02 6.50 -19.39
CA PHE A 187 -1.87 6.47 -20.59
C PHE A 187 -3.14 5.63 -20.39
N PRO A 188 -4.19 5.81 -21.21
CA PRO A 188 -5.41 5.01 -21.12
C PRO A 188 -5.16 3.52 -21.35
N VAL A 189 -5.52 2.69 -20.37
CA VAL A 189 -5.41 1.22 -20.43
C VAL A 189 -6.73 0.56 -20.05
N LEU A 190 -7.02 -0.61 -20.63
CA LEU A 190 -8.23 -1.37 -20.31
C LEU A 190 -8.20 -1.83 -18.85
N SER A 191 -9.27 -1.52 -18.11
CA SER A 191 -9.47 -1.97 -16.73
C SER A 191 -10.59 -2.99 -16.62
N TYR A 192 -11.62 -2.87 -17.45
CA TYR A 192 -12.75 -3.80 -17.47
C TYR A 192 -13.44 -3.83 -18.83
N PHE A 193 -13.95 -5.01 -19.20
CA PHE A 193 -14.74 -5.23 -20.41
C PHE A 193 -16.07 -5.89 -20.05
N HIS A 194 -17.18 -5.23 -20.35
CA HIS A 194 -18.52 -5.76 -20.13
C HIS A 194 -18.95 -6.65 -21.30
N ARG A 195 -18.99 -7.96 -21.06
CA ARG A 195 -19.14 -9.00 -22.11
C ARG A 195 -20.40 -8.86 -22.97
N THR A 196 -21.54 -8.56 -22.36
CA THR A 196 -22.85 -8.50 -23.04
C THR A 196 -23.03 -7.20 -23.82
N ALA A 197 -22.77 -6.06 -23.18
CA ALA A 197 -22.96 -4.75 -23.82
C ALA A 197 -21.79 -4.32 -24.71
N LYS A 198 -20.66 -5.04 -24.65
CA LYS A 198 -19.41 -4.71 -25.36
C LYS A 198 -18.93 -3.28 -25.05
N THR A 199 -19.10 -2.86 -23.80
CA THR A 199 -18.62 -1.58 -23.28
C THR A 199 -17.39 -1.79 -22.42
N VAL A 200 -16.56 -0.77 -22.28
CA VAL A 200 -15.29 -0.86 -21.56
C VAL A 200 -15.10 0.26 -20.57
N LEU A 201 -14.32 -0.03 -19.53
CA LEU A 201 -13.78 0.96 -18.62
C LEU A 201 -12.28 1.07 -18.87
N LEU A 202 -11.84 2.28 -19.20
CA LEU A 202 -10.43 2.64 -19.25
C LEU A 202 -10.06 3.43 -17.99
N ARG A 203 -8.80 3.34 -17.59
CA ARG A 203 -8.20 4.21 -16.57
C ARG A 203 -6.96 4.90 -17.12
N SER A 204 -6.72 6.14 -16.70
CA SER A 204 -5.55 6.93 -17.08
C SER A 204 -5.25 7.99 -16.03
N GLY A 205 -4.08 8.64 -16.15
CA GLY A 205 -3.84 9.96 -15.58
C GLY A 205 -4.58 11.04 -16.37
N GLN A 206 -4.64 12.25 -15.79
CA GLN A 206 -5.15 13.42 -16.49
C GLN A 206 -4.31 13.74 -17.73
N PRO A 207 -4.91 14.34 -18.78
CA PRO A 207 -4.16 14.91 -19.89
C PRO A 207 -3.45 16.21 -19.46
N MET A 208 -2.21 16.40 -19.93
CA MET A 208 -1.36 17.55 -19.61
C MET A 208 -1.61 18.70 -20.60
N VAL A 209 -2.86 19.16 -20.66
CA VAL A 209 -3.32 20.21 -21.59
C VAL A 209 -2.65 21.56 -21.32
N GLY A 210 -2.38 21.86 -20.04
CA GLY A 210 -1.83 23.13 -19.59
C GLY A 210 -2.64 24.36 -20.01
N THR A 211 -2.06 25.55 -19.83
CA THR A 211 -2.71 26.83 -20.18
C THR A 211 -2.83 27.05 -21.68
N ASN A 212 -2.02 26.36 -22.49
CA ASN A 212 -1.97 26.54 -23.94
C ASN A 212 -2.94 25.61 -24.68
N SER A 213 -3.81 24.89 -23.96
CA SER A 213 -4.75 23.92 -24.53
C SER A 213 -4.06 22.92 -25.47
N LYS A 214 -2.91 22.38 -25.03
CA LYS A 214 -2.15 21.38 -25.79
C LYS A 214 -3.04 20.17 -26.07
N ARG A 215 -2.88 19.61 -27.26
CA ARG A 215 -3.61 18.43 -27.74
C ARG A 215 -2.62 17.36 -28.17
N CYS A 216 -2.96 16.09 -27.96
CA CYS A 216 -2.19 14.96 -28.44
C CYS A 216 -3.04 14.16 -29.42
N LYS A 217 -2.60 14.10 -30.69
CA LYS A 217 -3.34 13.40 -31.75
C LYS A 217 -3.43 11.90 -31.48
N ASP A 218 -2.38 11.31 -30.92
CA ASP A 218 -2.37 9.88 -30.57
C ASP A 218 -3.33 9.58 -29.43
N ASP A 219 -3.43 10.48 -28.44
CA ASP A 219 -4.37 10.34 -27.32
C ASP A 219 -5.82 10.39 -27.81
N GLU A 220 -6.13 11.37 -28.66
CA GLU A 220 -7.44 11.48 -29.30
C GLU A 220 -7.74 10.26 -30.18
N LYS A 221 -6.76 9.76 -30.94
CA LYS A 221 -6.88 8.55 -31.77
C LYS A 221 -7.21 7.33 -30.92
N LEU A 222 -6.52 7.13 -29.78
CA LEU A 222 -6.81 6.02 -28.87
C LEU A 222 -8.25 6.08 -28.36
N ILE A 223 -8.68 7.24 -27.83
CA ILE A 223 -10.03 7.41 -27.31
C ILE A 223 -11.08 7.17 -28.40
N ASN A 224 -10.89 7.73 -29.59
CA ASN A 224 -11.79 7.54 -30.73
C ASN A 224 -11.86 6.09 -31.20
N THR A 225 -10.74 5.36 -31.17
CA THR A 225 -10.68 3.93 -31.52
C THR A 225 -11.56 3.10 -30.57
N VAL A 226 -11.55 3.42 -29.28
CA VAL A 226 -12.36 2.70 -28.28
C VAL A 226 -13.82 3.08 -28.34
N LEU A 227 -14.15 4.37 -28.55
CA LEU A 227 -15.54 4.81 -28.67
C LEU A 227 -16.22 4.21 -29.91
N GLY A 228 -15.52 4.19 -31.03
CA GLY A 228 -16.07 3.80 -32.33
C GLY A 228 -16.91 4.88 -32.99
N SER A 229 -17.14 4.73 -34.30
CA SER A 229 -17.83 5.74 -35.12
C SER A 229 -19.28 5.96 -34.66
N GLY A 230 -19.69 7.22 -34.53
CA GLY A 230 -21.06 7.62 -34.19
C GLY A 230 -21.49 7.34 -32.74
N LYS A 231 -20.59 6.83 -31.89
CA LYS A 231 -20.88 6.54 -30.48
C LYS A 231 -20.34 7.63 -29.57
N ARG A 232 -20.96 7.77 -28.40
CA ARG A 232 -20.51 8.65 -27.31
C ARG A 232 -20.11 7.81 -26.11
N GLY A 233 -19.17 8.32 -25.34
CA GLY A 233 -18.78 7.77 -24.05
C GLY A 233 -18.61 8.87 -23.02
N TYR A 234 -18.11 8.48 -21.86
CA TYR A 234 -17.94 9.38 -20.71
C TYR A 234 -16.48 9.44 -20.30
N ILE A 235 -16.00 10.64 -20.01
CA ILE A 235 -14.76 10.87 -19.27
C ILE A 235 -15.20 11.27 -17.86
N ILE A 236 -14.92 10.42 -16.88
CA ILE A 236 -15.28 10.65 -15.48
C ILE A 236 -14.04 11.20 -14.78
N GLU A 237 -14.05 12.50 -14.51
CA GLU A 237 -13.06 13.16 -13.65
C GLU A 237 -13.56 13.11 -12.20
N THR A 238 -12.78 12.52 -11.30
CA THR A 238 -13.19 12.28 -9.91
C THR A 238 -12.93 13.49 -9.02
N ARG A 239 -12.14 14.48 -9.48
CA ARG A 239 -11.88 15.72 -8.76
C ARG A 239 -12.99 16.74 -8.97
N THR A 240 -13.05 17.72 -8.07
CA THR A 240 -13.87 18.90 -8.27
C THR A 240 -13.40 19.69 -9.49
N GLN A 241 -14.33 20.42 -10.12
CA GLN A 241 -14.03 21.21 -11.32
C GLN A 241 -12.86 22.18 -11.12
N ASN A 242 -12.80 22.83 -9.96
CA ASN A 242 -11.72 23.77 -9.63
C ASN A 242 -10.35 23.07 -9.59
N LEU A 243 -10.26 21.89 -8.96
CA LEU A 243 -9.00 21.14 -8.90
C LEU A 243 -8.60 20.58 -10.27
N ALA A 244 -9.57 20.18 -11.09
CA ALA A 244 -9.30 19.70 -12.45
C ALA A 244 -8.75 20.82 -13.35
N GLN A 245 -9.23 22.06 -13.21
CA GLN A 245 -8.74 23.22 -13.97
C GLN A 245 -7.35 23.68 -13.55
N LEU A 246 -6.98 23.48 -12.27
CA LEU A 246 -5.66 23.81 -11.75
C LEU A 246 -4.59 22.78 -12.09
N ALA A 247 -5.01 21.63 -12.64
CA ALA A 247 -4.12 20.53 -12.87
C ALA A 247 -3.22 20.80 -14.08
N ARG A 248 -1.92 20.85 -13.83
CA ARG A 248 -0.87 21.17 -14.81
C ARG A 248 -0.12 19.93 -15.23
#